data_AF-A0A150QVT7-F1
#
_entry.id   AF-A0A150QVT7-F1
#
_cell.length_a   1.000
_cell.length_b   1.000
_cell.length_c   1.000
_cell.angle_alpha   90.00
_cell.angle_beta   90.00
_cell.angle_gamma   90.00
#
_symmetry.space_group_name_H-M   'P 1'
#
loop_
_entity.id
_entity.type
_entity.pdbx_description
1 polymer ?
#
loop_
_entity_poly.entity_id
_entity_poly.type
_entity_poly.pdbx_seq_one_letter_code
_entity_poly.pdbx_strand_id
1 'polypeptide(L)'
;MALSTPGPTYDVSAINIKVVNAYESCYYGEAIAEATVSLEEEALPADLIPPGGENHPFADALFVLPPGDYWVCATPQTDAGAPSSHCHTAEGYVSVFGGSTTETTLVSHCTGEPNGGLDVIAALNSPPVIDDLDIAESKFITTCEEATITVSASDPDGDDVWYEWYQISGPSWGALAPAGATATFSAPVAGNYELGVIAYDTWGYGTSLTFPIHVSLEEDCGGGGGGGGGGGGGDVCRSGTDGATGSAWVVCAADEDSAWVSADDQGYYHLDLICQELGYAGAGAFGGTCGSVCGYCEGTTSCERPGQRIFDGYGDCGVDELGRFICYTVQWECVN
;
A
#
# COMPACT_ATOMS: atom_id res chain seq x y z
N MET A 1 -35.26 14.79 -29.77
CA MET A 1 -34.70 14.60 -31.12
C MET A 1 -34.72 13.12 -31.41
N ALA A 2 -35.50 12.67 -32.38
CA ALA A 2 -35.53 11.27 -32.79
C ALA A 2 -34.23 10.97 -33.55
N LEU A 3 -33.47 9.96 -33.10
CA LEU A 3 -32.35 9.44 -33.88
C LEU A 3 -32.92 8.83 -35.16
N SER A 4 -32.52 9.36 -36.31
CA SER A 4 -32.65 8.66 -37.58
C SER A 4 -31.73 7.44 -37.52
N THR A 5 -32.31 6.24 -37.56
CA THR A 5 -31.54 5.00 -37.75
C THR A 5 -30.87 5.06 -39.13
N PRO A 6 -29.53 4.94 -39.23
CA PRO A 6 -28.85 4.77 -40.51
C PRO A 6 -29.36 3.50 -41.21
N GLY A 7 -29.34 3.51 -42.54
CA GLY A 7 -29.68 2.34 -43.37
C GLY A 7 -28.81 1.11 -43.07
N PRO A 8 -29.12 -0.05 -43.69
CA PRO A 8 -28.53 -1.33 -43.33
C PRO A 8 -26.99 -1.32 -43.28
N THR A 9 -26.43 -1.96 -42.25
CA THR A 9 -25.01 -1.91 -41.84
C THR A 9 -24.13 -3.02 -42.43
N TYR A 10 -24.53 -3.64 -43.55
CA TYR A 10 -23.76 -4.71 -44.19
C TYR A 10 -23.05 -4.20 -45.46
N ASP A 11 -21.87 -4.77 -45.74
CA ASP A 11 -20.97 -4.43 -46.86
C ASP A 11 -21.17 -5.35 -48.09
N VAL A 12 -22.32 -6.02 -48.15
CA VAL A 12 -22.64 -7.05 -49.15
C VAL A 12 -23.30 -6.44 -50.38
N SER A 13 -22.81 -6.80 -51.57
CA SER A 13 -23.42 -6.44 -52.86
C SER A 13 -23.66 -7.64 -53.78
N ALA A 14 -23.10 -8.81 -53.46
CA ALA A 14 -23.33 -10.05 -54.17
C ALA A 14 -23.26 -11.26 -53.21
N ILE A 15 -23.78 -12.40 -53.64
CA ILE A 15 -23.63 -13.69 -52.98
C ILE A 15 -22.90 -14.64 -53.94
N ASN A 16 -21.78 -15.20 -53.49
CA ASN A 16 -21.14 -16.32 -54.17
C ASN A 16 -21.80 -17.62 -53.71
N ILE A 17 -22.50 -18.28 -54.63
CA ILE A 17 -23.16 -19.56 -54.42
C ILE A 17 -22.29 -20.65 -55.03
N LYS A 18 -21.75 -21.50 -54.16
CA LYS A 18 -20.86 -22.61 -54.52
C LYS A 18 -21.50 -23.93 -54.11
N VAL A 19 -21.48 -24.90 -55.03
CA VAL A 19 -21.98 -26.25 -54.83
C VAL A 19 -20.79 -27.21 -54.83
N VAL A 20 -20.66 -28.00 -53.76
CA VAL A 20 -19.62 -29.02 -53.60
C VAL A 20 -20.23 -30.38 -53.33
N ASN A 21 -19.40 -31.42 -53.31
CA ASN A 21 -19.85 -32.76 -52.93
C ASN A 21 -20.40 -32.75 -51.49
N ALA A 22 -21.44 -33.54 -51.20
CA ALA A 22 -22.07 -33.60 -49.87
C ALA A 22 -21.10 -33.86 -48.69
N TYR A 23 -19.92 -34.43 -48.94
CA TYR A 23 -18.93 -34.75 -47.92
C TYR A 23 -17.75 -33.76 -47.87
N GLU A 24 -17.81 -32.68 -48.65
CA GLU A 24 -16.80 -31.63 -48.69
C GLU A 24 -17.30 -30.34 -48.02
N SER A 25 -16.37 -29.49 -47.57
CA SER A 25 -16.72 -28.21 -46.95
C SER A 25 -16.73 -27.06 -47.95
N CYS A 26 -17.47 -26.00 -47.65
CA CYS A 26 -17.51 -24.79 -48.45
C CYS A 26 -16.13 -24.16 -48.70
N TYR A 27 -15.25 -24.27 -47.71
CA TYR A 27 -13.94 -23.62 -47.72
C TYR A 27 -12.89 -24.41 -48.51
N TYR A 28 -12.94 -25.75 -48.50
CA TYR A 28 -11.89 -26.60 -49.09
C TYR A 28 -12.35 -27.48 -50.25
N GLY A 29 -13.66 -27.69 -50.42
CA GLY A 29 -14.23 -28.51 -51.49
C GLY A 29 -14.03 -27.89 -52.88
N GLU A 30 -13.91 -28.74 -53.89
CA GLU A 30 -13.82 -28.29 -55.29
C GLU A 30 -15.23 -27.94 -55.79
N ALA A 31 -15.36 -26.81 -56.48
CA ALA A 31 -16.65 -26.38 -57.00
C ALA A 31 -17.13 -27.32 -58.11
N ILE A 32 -18.25 -28.01 -57.86
CA ILE A 32 -19.00 -28.76 -58.88
C ILE A 32 -19.78 -27.77 -59.77
N ALA A 33 -20.32 -26.71 -59.15
CA ALA A 33 -20.88 -25.55 -59.82
C ALA A 33 -20.71 -24.33 -58.92
N GLU A 34 -20.55 -23.15 -59.52
CA GLU A 34 -20.36 -21.90 -58.78
C GLU A 34 -20.85 -20.71 -59.60
N ALA A 35 -21.50 -19.75 -58.94
CA ALA A 35 -21.89 -18.48 -59.52
C ALA A 35 -21.81 -17.38 -58.46
N THR A 36 -21.41 -16.18 -58.86
CA THR A 36 -21.57 -14.97 -58.04
C THR A 36 -22.70 -14.14 -58.62
N VAL A 37 -23.72 -13.87 -57.80
CA VAL A 37 -24.94 -13.17 -58.21
C VAL A 37 -25.13 -11.92 -57.36
N SER A 38 -25.39 -10.78 -58.00
CA SER A 38 -25.67 -9.52 -57.31
C SER A 38 -26.96 -9.60 -56.49
N LEU A 39 -27.07 -8.77 -55.46
CA LEU A 39 -28.32 -8.65 -54.71
C LEU A 39 -29.45 -8.12 -55.61
N GLU A 40 -30.64 -8.70 -55.45
CA GLU A 40 -31.86 -8.33 -56.17
C GLU A 40 -32.57 -7.14 -55.53
N GLU A 41 -33.29 -6.35 -56.35
CA GLU A 41 -34.08 -5.20 -55.90
C GLU A 41 -35.56 -5.58 -55.65
N GLU A 42 -35.94 -6.80 -56.06
CA GLU A 42 -37.27 -7.37 -55.94
C GLU A 42 -37.61 -7.72 -54.48
N ALA A 43 -38.89 -8.00 -54.21
CA ALA A 43 -39.31 -8.45 -52.89
C ALA A 43 -39.28 -9.98 -52.81
N LEU A 44 -38.66 -10.52 -51.76
CA LEU A 44 -38.76 -11.95 -51.46
C LEU A 44 -40.22 -12.36 -51.18
N PRO A 45 -40.69 -13.50 -51.72
CA PRO A 45 -41.98 -14.06 -51.35
C PRO A 45 -42.09 -14.26 -49.83
N ALA A 46 -43.21 -13.81 -49.25
CA ALA A 46 -43.44 -13.80 -47.80
C ALA A 46 -43.41 -15.20 -47.15
N ASP A 47 -43.59 -16.27 -47.93
CA ASP A 47 -43.55 -17.65 -47.45
C ASP A 47 -42.11 -18.19 -47.25
N LEU A 48 -41.09 -17.47 -47.76
CA LEU A 48 -39.67 -17.87 -47.66
C LEU A 48 -38.95 -17.23 -46.45
N ILE A 49 -39.60 -16.33 -45.72
CA ILE A 49 -39.04 -15.62 -44.56
C ILE A 49 -40.06 -15.65 -43.40
N PRO A 50 -39.63 -15.75 -42.13
CA PRO A 50 -40.54 -15.62 -40.99
C PRO A 50 -41.39 -14.32 -41.03
N PRO A 51 -42.61 -14.33 -40.47
CA PRO A 51 -43.48 -13.16 -40.44
C PRO A 51 -42.79 -11.93 -39.84
N GLY A 52 -42.79 -10.80 -40.56
CA GLY A 52 -42.21 -9.52 -40.12
C GLY A 52 -40.88 -9.13 -40.77
N GLY A 53 -40.33 -9.93 -41.70
CA GLY A 53 -39.10 -9.65 -42.45
C GLY A 53 -39.35 -9.10 -43.86
N GLU A 54 -39.94 -7.91 -44.00
CA GLU A 54 -40.37 -7.42 -45.34
C GLU A 54 -39.26 -6.76 -46.18
N ASN A 55 -38.01 -6.70 -45.71
CA ASN A 55 -36.89 -6.06 -46.43
C ASN A 55 -35.56 -6.81 -46.24
N HIS A 56 -35.49 -8.06 -46.68
CA HIS A 56 -34.22 -8.80 -46.72
C HIS A 56 -33.62 -8.76 -48.13
N PRO A 57 -32.43 -8.18 -48.32
CA PRO A 57 -31.66 -8.32 -49.55
C PRO A 57 -31.29 -9.79 -49.76
N PHE A 58 -31.33 -10.23 -51.01
CA PHE A 58 -31.11 -11.62 -51.37
C PHE A 58 -30.54 -11.71 -52.78
N ALA A 59 -30.08 -12.89 -53.14
CA ALA A 59 -29.77 -13.25 -54.51
C ALA A 59 -30.18 -14.72 -54.70
N ASP A 60 -30.63 -15.06 -55.90
CA ASP A 60 -30.92 -16.44 -56.27
C ASP A 60 -29.92 -16.98 -57.30
N ALA A 61 -29.87 -18.31 -57.45
CA ALA A 61 -29.16 -18.94 -58.55
C ALA A 61 -29.77 -20.30 -58.87
N LEU A 62 -29.86 -20.61 -60.16
CA LEU A 62 -30.31 -21.91 -60.65
C LEU A 62 -29.15 -22.67 -61.27
N PHE A 63 -28.87 -23.87 -60.75
CA PHE A 63 -27.85 -24.77 -61.29
C PHE A 63 -28.48 -26.03 -61.88
N VAL A 64 -27.96 -26.49 -63.02
CA VAL A 64 -28.32 -27.78 -63.61
C VAL A 64 -27.28 -28.81 -63.20
N LEU A 65 -27.67 -29.72 -62.29
CA LEU A 65 -26.80 -30.74 -61.70
C LEU A 65 -27.31 -32.15 -61.98
N PRO A 66 -26.44 -33.17 -62.06
CA PRO A 66 -26.86 -34.56 -62.01
C PRO A 66 -27.63 -34.88 -60.72
N PRO A 67 -28.48 -35.93 -60.69
CA PRO A 67 -29.06 -36.40 -59.44
C PRO A 67 -27.98 -36.86 -58.46
N GLY A 68 -28.07 -36.42 -57.20
CA GLY A 68 -27.06 -36.67 -56.19
C GLY A 68 -27.21 -35.76 -54.98
N ASP A 69 -26.38 -35.99 -53.98
CA ASP A 69 -26.34 -35.19 -52.76
C ASP A 69 -25.20 -34.18 -52.82
N TYR A 70 -25.50 -32.96 -52.39
CA TYR A 70 -24.63 -31.80 -52.49
C TYR A 70 -24.62 -31.01 -51.19
N TRP A 71 -23.53 -30.28 -50.98
CA TRP A 71 -23.44 -29.24 -49.96
C TRP A 71 -23.38 -27.88 -50.67
N VAL A 72 -24.29 -26.97 -50.32
CA VAL A 72 -24.42 -25.66 -50.96
C VAL A 72 -23.98 -24.58 -49.99
N CYS A 73 -23.23 -23.61 -50.50
CA CYS A 73 -22.59 -22.54 -49.75
C CYS A 73 -23.00 -21.20 -50.35
N ALA A 74 -23.52 -20.29 -49.55
CA ALA A 74 -23.84 -18.92 -49.92
C ALA A 74 -22.93 -17.98 -49.14
N THR A 75 -21.90 -17.45 -49.79
CA THR A 75 -20.92 -16.54 -49.18
C THR A 75 -21.23 -15.10 -49.59
N PRO A 76 -21.64 -14.23 -48.66
CA PRO A 76 -21.82 -12.81 -48.95
C PRO A 76 -20.49 -12.17 -49.37
N GLN A 77 -20.51 -11.36 -50.42
CA GLN A 77 -19.33 -10.70 -50.99
C GLN A 77 -19.53 -9.19 -51.07
N THR A 78 -18.42 -8.47 -50.89
CA THR A 78 -18.29 -7.02 -51.11
C THR A 78 -18.24 -6.66 -52.60
N ASP A 79 -18.37 -5.38 -52.93
CA ASP A 79 -18.18 -4.87 -54.31
C ASP A 79 -16.81 -5.22 -54.91
N ALA A 80 -15.81 -5.46 -54.05
CA ALA A 80 -14.47 -5.88 -54.46
C ALA A 80 -14.35 -7.39 -54.72
N GLY A 81 -15.41 -8.17 -54.52
CA GLY A 81 -15.45 -9.63 -54.68
C GLY A 81 -14.83 -10.41 -53.52
N ALA A 82 -14.42 -9.74 -52.44
CA ALA A 82 -13.94 -10.39 -51.22
C ALA A 82 -15.12 -10.83 -50.33
N PRO A 83 -15.00 -11.94 -49.56
CA PRO A 83 -16.01 -12.32 -48.57
C PRO A 83 -16.29 -11.18 -47.59
N SER A 84 -17.56 -10.97 -47.25
CA SER A 84 -17.99 -9.97 -46.27
C SER A 84 -17.38 -10.24 -44.90
N SER A 85 -16.90 -9.18 -44.24
CA SER A 85 -16.49 -9.27 -42.84
C SER A 85 -17.66 -9.19 -41.85
N HIS A 86 -18.86 -8.85 -42.33
CA HIS A 86 -20.05 -8.57 -41.51
C HIS A 86 -21.13 -9.65 -41.63
N CYS A 87 -21.13 -10.42 -42.72
CA CYS A 87 -22.12 -11.46 -42.98
C CYS A 87 -21.46 -12.82 -43.18
N HIS A 88 -21.88 -13.81 -42.38
CA HIS A 88 -21.31 -15.14 -42.42
C HIS A 88 -21.83 -15.94 -43.62
N THR A 89 -20.98 -16.83 -44.16
CA THR A 89 -21.39 -17.84 -45.13
C THR A 89 -22.50 -18.72 -44.54
N ALA A 90 -23.61 -18.84 -45.24
CA ALA A 90 -24.65 -19.82 -44.95
C ALA A 90 -24.39 -21.09 -45.75
N GLU A 91 -24.68 -22.25 -45.19
CA GLU A 91 -24.47 -23.53 -45.85
C GLU A 91 -25.57 -24.55 -45.54
N GLY A 92 -25.80 -25.51 -46.43
CA GLY A 92 -26.82 -26.52 -46.24
C GLY A 92 -26.69 -27.74 -47.16
N TYR A 93 -27.17 -28.88 -46.67
CA TYR A 93 -27.27 -30.12 -47.42
C TYR A 93 -28.49 -30.13 -48.35
N VAL A 94 -28.32 -30.57 -49.60
CA VAL A 94 -29.39 -30.64 -50.60
C VAL A 94 -29.28 -31.94 -51.40
N SER A 95 -30.42 -32.62 -51.62
CA SER A 95 -30.51 -33.76 -52.53
C SER A 95 -31.23 -33.36 -53.82
N VAL A 96 -30.59 -33.60 -54.97
CA VAL A 96 -31.15 -33.35 -56.30
C VAL A 96 -31.72 -34.64 -56.87
N PHE A 97 -32.97 -34.59 -57.33
CA PHE A 97 -33.67 -35.72 -57.94
C PHE A 97 -33.82 -35.54 -59.46
N GLY A 98 -33.70 -36.64 -60.21
CA GLY A 98 -33.87 -36.60 -61.66
C GLY A 98 -35.28 -36.14 -62.06
N GLY A 99 -35.35 -35.14 -62.95
CA GLY A 99 -36.61 -34.64 -63.50
C GLY A 99 -37.41 -33.72 -62.57
N SER A 100 -36.82 -33.23 -61.47
CA SER A 100 -37.46 -32.29 -60.53
C SER A 100 -36.50 -31.16 -60.16
N THR A 101 -37.04 -30.01 -59.75
CA THR A 101 -36.27 -28.89 -59.19
C THR A 101 -36.35 -28.98 -57.67
N THR A 102 -35.20 -29.00 -56.99
CA THR A 102 -35.14 -28.88 -55.53
C THR A 102 -34.83 -27.43 -55.17
N GLU A 103 -35.73 -26.82 -54.40
CA GLU A 103 -35.58 -25.44 -53.91
C GLU A 103 -35.15 -25.48 -52.44
N THR A 104 -34.17 -24.64 -52.08
CA THR A 104 -33.68 -24.50 -50.71
C THR A 104 -33.41 -23.03 -50.42
N THR A 105 -33.63 -22.60 -49.18
CA THR A 105 -33.37 -21.23 -48.73
C THR A 105 -32.21 -21.24 -47.74
N LEU A 106 -31.14 -20.51 -48.05
CA LEU A 106 -30.00 -20.29 -47.15
C LEU A 106 -30.04 -18.84 -46.64
N VAL A 107 -29.99 -18.66 -45.31
CA VAL A 107 -30.04 -17.33 -44.69
C VAL A 107 -28.69 -17.02 -44.05
N SER A 108 -27.94 -16.08 -44.63
CA SER A 108 -26.71 -15.57 -44.02
C SER A 108 -27.03 -14.69 -42.81
N HIS A 109 -26.42 -15.01 -41.67
CA HIS A 109 -26.51 -14.17 -40.48
C HIS A 109 -25.47 -13.04 -40.54
N CYS A 110 -25.96 -11.83 -40.78
CA CYS A 110 -25.16 -10.62 -40.63
C CYS A 110 -25.10 -10.17 -39.17
N THR A 111 -23.92 -9.77 -38.71
CA THR A 111 -23.78 -9.06 -37.43
C THR A 111 -24.37 -7.66 -37.59
N GLY A 112 -25.33 -7.29 -36.73
CA GLY A 112 -25.60 -5.88 -36.46
C GLY A 112 -24.50 -5.34 -35.53
N GLU A 113 -24.11 -4.08 -35.69
CA GLU A 113 -23.17 -3.42 -34.76
C GLU A 113 -23.68 -3.58 -33.31
N PRO A 114 -22.92 -4.25 -32.41
CA PRO A 114 -23.28 -4.27 -31.00
C PRO A 114 -23.00 -2.91 -30.39
N ASN A 115 -24.05 -2.19 -29.97
CA ASN A 115 -23.90 -0.97 -29.18
C ASN A 115 -23.66 -1.36 -27.71
N GLY A 116 -22.47 -1.09 -27.18
CA GLY A 116 -22.19 -1.13 -25.74
C GLY A 116 -22.37 0.25 -25.11
N GLY A 117 -22.96 0.32 -23.92
CA GLY A 117 -22.96 1.52 -23.10
C GLY A 117 -21.79 1.48 -22.12
N LEU A 118 -20.94 2.50 -22.13
CA LEU A 118 -19.89 2.72 -21.14
C LEU A 118 -20.32 3.91 -20.27
N ASP A 119 -20.58 3.64 -18.99
CA ASP A 119 -20.79 4.67 -17.97
C ASP A 119 -19.52 4.76 -17.12
N VAL A 120 -18.83 5.89 -17.19
CA VAL A 120 -17.57 6.14 -16.46
C VAL A 120 -17.81 7.27 -15.50
N ILE A 121 -17.75 6.95 -14.21
CA ILE A 121 -17.79 7.93 -13.13
C ILE A 121 -16.35 8.13 -12.67
N ALA A 122 -15.87 9.36 -12.78
CA ALA A 122 -14.62 9.81 -12.19
C ALA A 122 -14.96 10.87 -11.14
N ALA A 123 -14.50 10.63 -9.91
CA ALA A 123 -14.59 11.58 -8.82
C ALA A 123 -13.19 12.10 -8.49
N LEU A 124 -13.12 13.34 -8.03
CA LEU A 124 -11.91 13.91 -7.46
C LEU A 124 -12.03 13.83 -5.94
N ASN A 125 -10.91 13.64 -5.28
CA ASN A 125 -10.80 13.59 -3.82
C ASN A 125 -9.78 14.64 -3.35
N SER A 126 -10.10 15.33 -2.27
CA SER A 126 -9.29 16.32 -1.59
C SER A 126 -8.83 15.75 -0.26
N PRO A 127 -7.59 15.98 0.18
CA PRO A 127 -7.18 15.52 1.51
C PRO A 127 -7.90 16.32 2.62
N PRO A 128 -8.02 15.76 3.83
CA PRO A 128 -8.55 16.49 4.98
C PRO A 128 -7.75 17.74 5.31
N VAL A 129 -8.42 18.71 5.93
CA VAL A 129 -7.82 19.94 6.46
C VAL A 129 -7.85 19.88 7.98
N ILE A 130 -6.70 20.11 8.62
CA ILE A 130 -6.64 20.31 10.08
C ILE A 130 -7.13 21.74 10.36
N ASP A 131 -8.29 21.85 11.00
CA ASP A 131 -8.98 23.12 11.25
C ASP A 131 -8.47 23.80 12.53
N ASP A 132 -8.18 23.03 13.57
CA ASP A 132 -7.73 23.53 14.86
C ASP A 132 -6.94 22.48 15.65
N LEU A 133 -6.10 22.96 16.58
CA LEU A 133 -5.34 22.14 17.52
C LEU A 133 -5.32 22.83 18.88
N ASP A 134 -5.84 22.13 19.88
CA ASP A 134 -5.86 22.55 21.28
C ASP A 134 -4.96 21.66 22.14
N ILE A 135 -4.25 22.26 23.09
CA ILE A 135 -3.37 21.56 24.03
C ILE A 135 -3.77 21.99 25.44
N ALA A 136 -4.43 21.10 26.16
CA ALA A 136 -4.88 21.30 27.53
C ALA A 136 -4.01 20.49 28.51
N GLU A 137 -3.62 21.00 29.68
CA GLU A 137 -3.88 22.33 30.25
C GLU A 137 -2.90 23.41 29.74
N SER A 138 -1.76 23.01 29.17
CA SER A 138 -0.70 23.88 28.64
C SER A 138 0.24 23.08 27.73
N LYS A 139 0.90 23.75 26.77
CA LYS A 139 2.02 23.16 26.01
C LYS A 139 3.36 23.14 26.76
N PHE A 140 3.38 23.77 27.93
CA PHE A 140 4.47 23.72 28.89
C PHE A 140 3.99 22.89 30.07
N ILE A 141 4.59 21.72 30.24
CA ILE A 141 4.30 20.77 31.31
C ILE A 141 5.59 20.46 32.06
N THR A 142 5.49 19.83 33.23
CA THR A 142 6.65 19.27 33.92
C THR A 142 6.80 17.77 33.68
N THR A 143 7.89 17.17 34.17
CA THR A 143 8.12 15.72 34.11
C THR A 143 7.06 14.88 34.86
N CYS A 144 6.14 15.54 35.57
CA CYS A 144 5.09 14.94 36.40
C CYS A 144 3.67 15.19 35.86
N GLU A 145 3.54 16.00 34.81
CA GLU A 145 2.28 16.42 34.23
C GLU A 145 2.06 15.74 32.88
N GLU A 146 0.81 15.72 32.42
CA GLU A 146 0.45 15.26 31.09
C GLU A 146 -0.25 16.37 30.31
N ALA A 147 0.02 16.44 29.01
CA ALA A 147 -0.71 17.29 28.08
C ALA A 147 -1.74 16.44 27.30
N THR A 148 -2.98 16.88 27.26
CA THR A 148 -4.00 16.35 26.36
C THR A 148 -4.06 17.21 25.11
N ILE A 149 -3.75 16.62 23.97
CA ILE A 149 -3.85 17.26 22.66
C ILE A 149 -5.14 16.84 21.98
N THR A 150 -5.90 17.80 21.47
CA THR A 150 -7.13 17.57 20.69
C THR A 150 -7.02 18.27 19.36
N VAL A 151 -7.33 17.56 18.28
CA VAL A 151 -7.34 18.09 16.91
C VAL A 151 -8.75 18.02 16.35
N SER A 152 -9.17 19.09 15.66
CA SER A 152 -10.31 19.02 14.76
C SER A 152 -9.82 19.07 13.32
N ALA A 153 -10.31 18.15 12.50
CA ALA A 153 -10.07 18.15 11.07
C ALA A 153 -11.37 17.83 10.34
N SER A 154 -11.52 18.37 9.14
CA SER A 154 -12.68 18.14 8.28
C SER A 154 -12.23 17.82 6.87
N ASP A 155 -12.99 16.96 6.20
CA ASP A 155 -12.78 16.64 4.80
C ASP A 155 -13.73 17.47 3.91
N PRO A 156 -13.22 18.22 2.91
CA PRO A 156 -14.06 19.04 2.03
C PRO A 156 -15.06 18.25 1.18
N ASP A 157 -14.76 16.99 0.90
CA ASP A 157 -15.61 16.08 0.12
C ASP A 157 -16.62 15.33 1.01
N GLY A 158 -16.48 15.48 2.34
CA GLY A 158 -17.40 14.94 3.35
C GLY A 158 -17.04 13.52 3.80
N ASP A 159 -15.82 13.08 3.52
CA ASP A 159 -15.31 11.79 3.96
C ASP A 159 -15.03 11.76 5.47
N ASP A 160 -15.05 10.56 6.04
CA ASP A 160 -14.63 10.34 7.42
C ASP A 160 -13.12 10.62 7.57
N VAL A 161 -12.70 11.07 8.76
CA VAL A 161 -11.31 11.44 9.05
C VAL A 161 -10.72 10.55 10.14
N TRP A 162 -9.51 10.05 9.90
CA TRP A 162 -8.73 9.24 10.83
C TRP A 162 -7.42 9.93 11.19
N TYR A 163 -6.83 9.53 12.33
CA TYR A 163 -5.68 10.21 12.92
C TYR A 163 -4.56 9.24 13.28
N GLU A 164 -3.33 9.63 13.00
CA GLU A 164 -2.11 8.98 13.44
C GLU A 164 -1.20 9.99 14.13
N TRP A 165 -0.65 9.63 15.28
CA TRP A 165 0.15 10.50 16.13
C TRP A 165 1.56 9.95 16.28
N TYR A 166 2.56 10.83 16.30
CA TYR A 166 3.96 10.43 16.36
C TYR A 166 4.83 11.50 17.04
N GLN A 167 5.92 11.07 17.66
CA GLN A 167 7.00 11.96 18.10
C GLN A 167 8.03 12.05 16.97
N ILE A 168 8.37 13.28 16.56
CA ILE A 168 9.33 13.57 15.48
C ILE A 168 10.75 13.69 16.05
N SER A 169 10.88 14.41 17.16
CA SER A 169 12.18 14.62 17.81
C SER A 169 12.00 14.95 19.29
N GLY A 170 13.10 14.90 20.04
CA GLY A 170 13.12 15.02 21.50
C GLY A 170 13.65 13.74 22.16
N PRO A 171 13.82 13.73 23.49
CA PRO A 171 14.30 12.55 24.21
C PRO A 171 13.45 11.29 23.94
N SER A 172 14.07 10.12 23.94
CA SER A 172 13.49 8.84 23.49
C SER A 172 12.38 8.27 24.40
N TRP A 173 12.13 8.90 25.55
CA TRP A 173 11.23 8.39 26.60
C TRP A 173 9.90 9.14 26.70
N GLY A 174 9.53 9.96 25.71
CA GLY A 174 8.20 10.56 25.62
C GLY A 174 7.13 9.48 25.38
N ALA A 175 6.07 9.48 26.19
CA ALA A 175 4.93 8.60 26.05
C ALA A 175 3.80 9.35 25.34
N LEU A 176 3.51 8.97 24.10
CA LEU A 176 2.38 9.50 23.31
C LEU A 176 1.31 8.42 23.16
N ALA A 177 0.16 8.61 23.79
CA ALA A 177 -0.95 7.66 23.80
C ALA A 177 -2.13 8.19 22.95
N PRO A 178 -2.27 7.73 21.70
CA PRO A 178 -3.32 8.19 20.79
C PRO A 178 -4.69 7.57 21.11
N ALA A 179 -5.75 8.37 20.94
CA ALA A 179 -7.16 8.00 21.06
C ALA A 179 -8.00 8.77 20.02
N GLY A 180 -7.87 8.40 18.75
CA GLY A 180 -8.55 9.07 17.64
C GLY A 180 -8.08 10.51 17.46
N ALA A 181 -9.01 11.46 17.45
CA ALA A 181 -8.74 12.90 17.35
C ALA A 181 -8.06 13.51 18.59
N THR A 182 -7.83 12.71 19.63
CA THR A 182 -7.14 13.12 20.86
C THR A 182 -5.91 12.26 21.10
N ALA A 183 -4.91 12.82 21.78
CA ALA A 183 -3.76 12.07 22.30
C ALA A 183 -3.32 12.65 23.64
N THR A 184 -2.84 11.81 24.55
CA THR A 184 -2.19 12.25 25.79
C THR A 184 -0.69 12.08 25.67
N PHE A 185 0.07 13.09 26.10
CA PHE A 185 1.51 13.11 26.07
C PHE A 185 2.09 13.37 27.47
N SER A 186 3.06 12.56 27.87
CA SER A 186 3.86 12.78 29.09
C SER A 186 5.30 12.34 28.86
N ALA A 187 6.24 12.87 29.64
CA ALA A 187 7.64 12.52 29.47
C ALA A 187 8.42 12.60 30.80
N PRO A 188 9.28 11.62 31.12
CA PRO A 188 10.05 11.59 32.36
C PRO A 188 11.34 12.43 32.29
N VAL A 189 11.69 12.96 31.12
CA VAL A 189 12.93 13.71 30.88
C VAL A 189 12.57 15.12 30.43
N ALA A 190 13.19 16.13 31.01
CA ALA A 190 13.01 17.50 30.54
C ALA A 190 13.62 17.68 29.15
N GLY A 191 12.94 18.47 28.33
CA GLY A 191 13.35 18.68 26.95
C GLY A 191 12.26 19.31 26.11
N ASN A 192 12.63 19.63 24.87
CA ASN A 192 11.69 20.05 23.85
C ASN A 192 11.36 18.83 22.98
N TYR A 193 10.07 18.54 22.87
CA TYR A 193 9.53 17.45 22.08
C TYR A 193 8.79 18.05 20.89
N GLU A 194 9.13 17.61 19.69
CA GLU A 194 8.35 17.93 18.49
C GLU A 194 7.42 16.75 18.21
N LEU A 195 6.12 16.97 18.32
CA LEU A 195 5.09 15.97 18.05
C LEU A 195 4.41 16.27 16.72
N GLY A 196 3.79 15.25 16.14
CA GLY A 196 3.06 15.36 14.90
C GLY A 196 1.77 14.55 14.91
N VAL A 197 0.82 15.02 14.11
CA VAL A 197 -0.42 14.33 13.79
C VAL A 197 -0.61 14.33 12.28
N ILE A 198 -1.06 13.20 11.74
CA ILE A 198 -1.55 13.09 10.36
C ILE A 198 -3.05 12.84 10.43
N ALA A 199 -3.84 13.67 9.77
CA ALA A 199 -5.25 13.45 9.48
C ALA A 199 -5.40 12.92 8.05
N TYR A 200 -6.00 11.75 7.86
CA TYR A 200 -6.18 11.12 6.55
C TYR A 200 -7.62 10.65 6.33
N ASP A 201 -8.01 10.57 5.06
CA ASP A 201 -9.33 10.12 4.61
C ASP A 201 -9.33 8.64 4.17
N THR A 202 -10.47 8.21 3.64
CA THR A 202 -10.73 6.83 3.19
C THR A 202 -9.92 6.45 1.94
N TRP A 203 -9.35 7.43 1.25
CA TRP A 203 -8.61 7.29 0.00
C TRP A 203 -7.09 7.46 0.19
N GLY A 204 -6.64 7.64 1.43
CA GLY A 204 -5.27 7.42 1.89
C GLY A 204 -4.30 8.59 1.70
N TYR A 205 -4.80 9.79 1.37
CA TYR A 205 -3.99 11.01 1.36
C TYR A 205 -4.29 11.83 2.62
N GLY A 206 -3.24 12.21 3.36
CA GLY A 206 -3.38 12.91 4.62
C GLY A 206 -2.65 14.25 4.67
N THR A 207 -3.15 15.13 5.53
CA THR A 207 -2.50 16.38 5.96
C THR A 207 -1.78 16.14 7.27
N SER A 208 -0.57 16.67 7.41
CA SER A 208 0.19 16.63 8.66
C SER A 208 0.30 18.00 9.31
N LEU A 209 0.34 18.01 10.64
CA LEU A 209 0.67 19.18 11.46
C LEU A 209 1.66 18.77 12.54
N THR A 210 2.66 19.60 12.78
CA THR A 210 3.64 19.40 13.85
C THR A 210 3.55 20.54 14.87
N PHE A 211 3.84 20.24 16.12
CA PHE A 211 3.75 21.20 17.21
C PHE A 211 4.69 20.82 18.38
N PRO A 212 5.21 21.81 19.11
CA PRO A 212 6.14 21.56 20.21
C PRO A 212 5.40 21.37 21.55
N ILE A 213 5.93 20.48 22.38
CA ILE A 213 5.69 20.42 23.83
C ILE A 213 7.02 20.64 24.56
N HIS A 214 6.97 21.49 25.59
CA HIS A 214 8.12 21.84 26.40
C HIS A 214 7.97 21.22 27.79
N VAL A 215 8.92 20.36 28.16
CA VAL A 215 8.92 19.65 29.44
C VAL A 215 10.04 20.22 30.30
N SER A 216 9.69 20.82 31.44
CA SER A 216 10.67 21.22 32.46
C SER A 216 10.82 20.16 33.54
N LEU A 217 12.00 20.09 34.17
CA LEU A 217 12.22 19.20 35.30
C LEU A 217 11.32 19.63 36.46
N GLU A 218 10.61 18.67 37.04
CA GLU A 218 10.04 18.79 38.37
C GLU A 218 10.55 17.63 39.22
N GLU A 219 11.31 17.99 40.25
CA GLU A 219 12.09 17.05 41.07
C GLU A 219 11.20 16.20 42.01
N ASP A 220 9.95 16.62 42.24
CA ASP A 220 9.00 15.96 43.13
C ASP A 220 7.60 15.86 42.48
N CYS A 221 7.28 14.74 41.83
CA CYS A 221 5.92 14.44 41.34
C CYS A 221 4.89 14.15 42.45
N GLY A 222 5.16 14.61 43.68
CA GLY A 222 4.43 14.31 44.90
C GLY A 222 3.56 15.46 45.36
N GLY A 223 2.28 15.42 45.01
CA GLY A 223 1.26 16.26 45.65
C GLY A 223 1.12 15.95 47.14
N GLY A 224 1.77 16.75 47.98
CA GLY A 224 1.41 16.98 49.38
C GLY A 224 2.03 16.07 50.45
N GLY A 225 2.94 16.67 51.23
CA GLY A 225 3.02 16.44 52.68
C GLY A 225 4.19 15.62 53.21
N GLY A 226 5.26 16.33 53.61
CA GLY A 226 5.95 16.05 54.87
C GLY A 226 7.22 15.21 54.83
N GLY A 227 8.35 15.87 54.59
CA GLY A 227 9.56 15.75 55.41
C GLY A 227 10.46 14.54 55.19
N GLY A 228 11.66 14.79 54.63
CA GLY A 228 12.87 14.05 55.01
C GLY A 228 13.86 13.70 53.90
N GLY A 229 14.65 14.69 53.46
CA GLY A 229 16.10 14.60 53.20
C GLY A 229 16.71 13.55 52.25
N GLY A 230 17.38 14.07 51.20
CA GLY A 230 18.52 13.48 50.48
C GLY A 230 18.12 12.77 49.18
N GLY A 231 18.72 12.97 48.00
CA GLY A 231 19.87 13.73 47.52
C GLY A 231 20.14 13.21 46.10
N GLY A 232 20.05 14.06 45.08
CA GLY A 232 20.26 13.66 43.68
C GLY A 232 21.74 13.46 43.37
N GLY A 233 22.12 12.21 43.14
CA GLY A 233 23.42 11.73 42.69
C GLY A 233 23.33 10.21 42.61
N GLY A 234 23.73 9.60 41.49
CA GLY A 234 23.45 8.18 41.24
C GLY A 234 23.80 7.30 42.44
N ASP A 235 22.82 6.62 43.05
CA ASP A 235 23.10 5.89 44.29
C ASP A 235 24.26 4.91 44.09
N VAL A 236 25.28 4.99 44.97
CA VAL A 236 26.39 4.03 44.96
C VAL A 236 25.80 2.62 45.13
N CYS A 237 26.30 1.66 44.36
CA CYS A 237 25.75 0.31 44.24
C CYS A 237 24.40 0.19 43.52
N ARG A 238 23.90 1.25 42.86
CA ARG A 238 22.81 1.10 41.89
C ARG A 238 23.29 0.24 40.73
N SER A 239 22.51 -0.78 40.39
CA SER A 239 22.70 -1.58 39.17
C SER A 239 21.58 -1.33 38.17
N GLY A 240 21.88 -1.54 36.90
CA GLY A 240 20.93 -1.42 35.81
C GLY A 240 21.37 -2.23 34.59
N THR A 241 20.68 -2.02 33.47
CA THR A 241 21.01 -2.64 32.19
C THR A 241 21.00 -1.59 31.10
N ASP A 242 21.92 -1.69 30.14
CA ASP A 242 21.88 -0.88 28.93
C ASP A 242 20.54 -1.11 28.21
N GLY A 243 19.79 -0.03 27.95
CA GLY A 243 18.43 -0.15 27.40
C GLY A 243 18.37 -0.73 25.99
N ALA A 244 19.47 -0.71 25.23
CA ALA A 244 19.52 -1.22 23.86
C ALA A 244 20.01 -2.68 23.79
N THR A 245 20.99 -3.03 24.63
CA THR A 245 21.65 -4.35 24.55
C THR A 245 21.25 -5.28 25.69
N GLY A 246 20.69 -4.75 26.78
CA GLY A 246 20.40 -5.47 28.02
C GLY A 246 21.63 -5.79 28.88
N SER A 247 22.81 -5.25 28.53
CA SER A 247 24.06 -5.54 29.25
C SER A 247 24.08 -4.90 30.64
N ALA A 248 24.45 -5.65 31.68
CA ALA A 248 24.30 -5.21 33.06
C ALA A 248 25.45 -4.28 33.50
N TRP A 249 25.14 -3.27 34.30
CA TRP A 249 26.13 -2.33 34.83
C TRP A 249 25.86 -1.99 36.29
N VAL A 250 26.87 -1.43 36.98
CA VAL A 250 26.78 -0.98 38.37
C VAL A 250 27.53 0.33 38.61
N VAL A 251 26.96 1.20 39.45
CA VAL A 251 27.58 2.44 39.92
C VAL A 251 28.52 2.15 41.10
N CYS A 252 29.79 2.51 40.92
CA CYS A 252 30.88 2.23 41.85
C CYS A 252 31.20 3.43 42.77
N ALA A 253 30.96 4.63 42.28
CA ALA A 253 31.04 5.88 43.02
C ALA A 253 30.19 6.92 42.29
N ALA A 254 29.64 7.88 43.02
CA ALA A 254 28.86 8.96 42.45
C ALA A 254 28.80 10.15 43.39
N ASP A 255 28.79 11.33 42.80
CA ASP A 255 28.54 12.62 43.41
C ASP A 255 27.74 13.51 42.45
N GLU A 256 27.61 14.80 42.77
CA GLU A 256 26.85 15.76 41.96
C GLU A 256 27.51 16.09 40.61
N ASP A 257 28.82 15.86 40.47
CA ASP A 257 29.58 16.23 39.28
C ASP A 257 29.88 15.03 38.38
N SER A 258 30.02 13.83 38.98
CA SER A 258 30.40 12.62 38.25
C SER A 258 29.85 11.33 38.85
N ALA A 259 29.74 10.30 38.01
CA ALA A 259 29.58 8.91 38.45
C ALA A 259 30.59 8.01 37.77
N TRP A 260 31.10 7.04 38.52
CA TRP A 260 31.91 5.95 38.01
C TRP A 260 31.04 4.70 37.87
N VAL A 261 30.94 4.20 36.64
CA VAL A 261 30.15 3.01 36.30
C VAL A 261 31.08 1.92 35.80
N SER A 262 30.75 0.66 36.11
CA SER A 262 31.54 -0.51 35.75
C SER A 262 30.64 -1.68 35.35
N ALA A 263 31.16 -2.55 34.48
CA ALA A 263 30.54 -3.79 34.06
C ALA A 263 31.60 -4.88 33.83
N ASP A 264 31.26 -6.12 34.19
CA ASP A 264 32.15 -7.29 34.13
C ASP A 264 31.60 -8.45 33.27
N ASP A 265 30.48 -8.26 32.58
CA ASP A 265 29.72 -9.32 31.89
C ASP A 265 29.96 -9.45 30.36
N GLN A 266 31.10 -8.97 29.85
CA GLN A 266 31.44 -9.00 28.41
C GLN A 266 30.38 -8.37 27.47
N GLY A 267 29.57 -7.44 27.98
CA GLY A 267 28.46 -6.83 27.27
C GLY A 267 28.87 -5.69 26.33
N TYR A 268 27.86 -4.95 25.87
CA TYR A 268 27.95 -3.77 25.03
C TYR A 268 27.18 -2.63 25.70
N TYR A 269 27.79 -1.47 25.91
CA TYR A 269 27.26 -0.40 26.75
C TYR A 269 27.31 0.93 26.01
N HIS A 270 26.18 1.61 25.88
CA HIS A 270 26.06 2.95 25.30
C HIS A 270 26.24 3.97 26.41
N LEU A 271 27.45 4.55 26.51
CA LEU A 271 27.85 5.28 27.71
C LEU A 271 26.96 6.51 27.93
N ASP A 272 26.69 7.28 26.88
CA ASP A 272 25.90 8.50 26.98
C ASP A 272 24.46 8.21 27.39
N LEU A 273 23.85 7.12 26.89
CA LEU A 273 22.51 6.69 27.30
C LEU A 273 22.48 6.32 28.79
N ILE A 274 23.44 5.54 29.25
CA ILE A 274 23.50 5.12 30.65
C ILE A 274 23.80 6.31 31.57
N CYS A 275 24.68 7.22 31.16
CA CYS A 275 24.98 8.42 31.94
C CYS A 275 23.78 9.36 32.05
N GLN A 276 23.01 9.52 30.97
CA GLN A 276 21.76 10.28 30.99
C GLN A 276 20.70 9.62 31.87
N GLU A 277 20.61 8.28 31.89
CA GLU A 277 19.73 7.53 32.82
C GLU A 277 20.12 7.73 34.29
N LEU A 278 21.40 7.96 34.55
CA LEU A 278 21.94 8.23 35.89
C LEU A 278 21.86 9.72 36.28
N GLY A 279 21.39 10.60 35.39
CA GLY A 279 21.23 12.03 35.64
C GLY A 279 22.47 12.88 35.36
N TYR A 280 23.42 12.37 34.57
CA TYR A 280 24.62 13.09 34.15
C TYR A 280 24.52 13.54 32.67
N ALA A 281 25.18 14.65 32.31
CA ALA A 281 25.11 15.20 30.95
C ALA A 281 25.64 14.26 29.86
N GLY A 282 26.64 13.44 30.17
CA GLY A 282 27.17 12.44 29.22
C GLY A 282 28.36 11.67 29.76
N ALA A 283 29.01 10.92 28.87
CA ALA A 283 30.16 10.10 29.21
C ALA A 283 31.49 10.83 28.98
N GLY A 284 32.36 10.77 29.97
CA GLY A 284 33.74 11.22 29.94
C GLY A 284 34.71 10.11 29.55
N ALA A 285 35.70 9.88 30.41
CA ALA A 285 36.74 8.89 30.17
C ALA A 285 36.23 7.45 30.37
N PHE A 286 36.84 6.49 29.67
CA PHE A 286 36.48 5.07 29.75
C PHE A 286 37.72 4.18 29.69
N GLY A 287 37.59 2.92 30.11
CA GLY A 287 38.66 1.94 30.09
C GLY A 287 38.20 0.52 30.41
N GLY A 288 39.13 -0.42 30.34
CA GLY A 288 38.90 -1.81 30.70
C GLY A 288 38.94 -2.04 32.21
N THR A 289 38.46 -3.21 32.65
CA THR A 289 38.55 -3.62 34.08
C THR A 289 39.30 -4.93 34.30
N CYS A 290 39.69 -5.65 33.25
CA CYS A 290 40.21 -7.03 33.32
C CYS A 290 39.28 -8.01 34.06
N GLY A 291 37.96 -7.82 33.99
CA GLY A 291 36.97 -8.68 34.66
C GLY A 291 36.73 -8.33 36.14
N SER A 292 37.27 -7.22 36.63
CA SER A 292 36.91 -6.68 37.95
C SER A 292 35.68 -5.79 37.82
N VAL A 293 34.72 -5.90 38.75
CA VAL A 293 33.65 -4.91 38.89
C VAL A 293 34.09 -3.84 39.88
N CYS A 294 33.93 -2.55 39.53
CA CYS A 294 34.38 -1.43 40.36
C CYS A 294 35.86 -1.51 40.76
N GLY A 295 36.73 -1.84 39.81
CA GLY A 295 38.17 -1.95 39.99
C GLY A 295 38.92 -2.18 38.68
N TYR A 296 40.25 -2.28 38.75
CA TYR A 296 41.10 -2.47 37.58
C TYR A 296 42.08 -3.63 37.77
N CYS A 297 41.76 -4.79 37.20
CA CYS A 297 42.59 -6.00 37.26
C CYS A 297 42.90 -6.45 38.70
N GLU A 298 41.91 -6.29 39.58
CA GLU A 298 41.91 -6.61 41.01
C GLU A 298 40.92 -7.74 41.32
N GLY A 299 41.34 -8.76 42.08
CA GLY A 299 40.54 -9.98 42.22
C GLY A 299 39.29 -9.90 43.11
N THR A 300 39.12 -8.87 43.96
CA THR A 300 38.01 -8.83 44.94
C THR A 300 37.43 -7.42 45.14
N THR A 301 37.04 -6.74 44.06
CA THR A 301 36.40 -5.42 44.14
C THR A 301 34.89 -5.51 43.98
N SER A 302 34.17 -4.51 44.52
CA SER A 302 32.73 -4.36 44.37
C SER A 302 32.34 -2.90 44.55
N CYS A 303 31.09 -2.54 44.27
CA CYS A 303 30.59 -1.18 44.52
C CYS A 303 30.66 -0.79 46.03
N GLU A 304 30.56 -1.76 46.95
CA GLU A 304 30.71 -1.54 48.39
C GLU A 304 32.18 -1.40 48.82
N ARG A 305 33.09 -1.91 48.00
CA ARG A 305 34.54 -1.89 48.24
C ARG A 305 35.29 -1.64 46.93
N PRO A 306 35.23 -0.39 46.42
CA PRO A 306 35.84 -0.05 45.15
C PRO A 306 37.36 -0.17 45.18
N GLY A 307 37.93 -0.57 44.05
CA GLY A 307 39.36 -0.63 43.79
C GLY A 307 39.85 0.58 43.01
N GLN A 308 40.82 0.35 42.11
CA GLN A 308 41.38 1.41 41.28
C GLN A 308 40.45 1.82 40.14
N ARG A 309 40.31 3.14 39.97
CA ARG A 309 39.59 3.80 38.89
C ARG A 309 40.59 4.23 37.81
N ILE A 310 40.68 3.49 36.71
CA ILE A 310 41.63 3.72 35.62
C ILE A 310 40.90 3.72 34.28
N PHE A 311 41.09 4.78 33.50
CA PHE A 311 40.51 4.94 32.17
C PHE A 311 41.61 4.88 31.11
N ASP A 312 41.93 3.68 30.65
CA ASP A 312 43.00 3.40 29.67
C ASP A 312 42.52 3.44 28.21
N GLY A 313 41.26 3.75 27.97
CA GLY A 313 40.63 3.75 26.64
C GLY A 313 40.39 2.35 26.07
N TYR A 314 40.62 1.28 26.84
CA TYR A 314 40.28 -0.07 26.41
C TYR A 314 38.76 -0.27 26.37
N GLY A 315 38.31 -1.14 25.47
CA GLY A 315 36.90 -1.45 25.30
C GLY A 315 36.16 -0.56 24.31
N ASP A 316 36.83 0.34 23.58
CA ASP A 316 36.20 1.08 22.46
C ASP A 316 35.78 0.09 21.36
N CYS A 317 34.46 0.02 21.12
CA CYS A 317 33.88 -0.91 20.15
C CYS A 317 33.15 -0.19 19.01
N GLY A 318 33.13 1.15 19.03
CA GLY A 318 32.65 1.99 17.95
C GLY A 318 31.51 2.91 18.33
N VAL A 319 30.77 3.32 17.30
CA VAL A 319 29.65 4.25 17.37
C VAL A 319 28.54 3.69 16.49
N ASP A 320 27.31 3.70 16.99
CA ASP A 320 26.11 3.38 16.23
C ASP A 320 25.07 4.52 16.31
N GLU A 321 23.82 4.25 15.93
CA GLU A 321 22.73 5.22 15.93
C GLU A 321 22.37 5.76 17.34
N LEU A 322 22.78 5.04 18.38
CA LEU A 322 22.56 5.38 19.80
C LEU A 322 23.77 6.06 20.44
N GLY A 323 24.86 6.25 19.69
CA GLY A 323 26.05 6.96 20.11
C GLY A 323 27.25 6.04 20.31
N ARG A 324 28.22 6.50 21.11
CA ARG A 324 29.43 5.72 21.38
C ARG A 324 29.08 4.54 22.29
N PHE A 325 29.59 3.36 21.95
CA PHE A 325 29.49 2.20 22.81
C PHE A 325 30.84 1.53 23.06
N ILE A 326 30.99 0.99 24.27
CA ILE A 326 32.13 0.18 24.68
C ILE A 326 31.69 -1.26 24.91
N CYS A 327 32.62 -2.21 24.83
CA CYS A 327 32.31 -3.61 25.03
C CYS A 327 33.37 -4.36 25.83
N TYR A 328 33.06 -5.59 26.23
CA TYR A 328 33.84 -6.45 27.13
C TYR A 328 33.63 -6.11 28.62
N THR A 329 34.69 -6.19 29.42
CA THR A 329 34.70 -5.84 30.85
C THR A 329 35.29 -4.45 31.01
N VAL A 330 34.45 -3.48 31.36
CA VAL A 330 34.71 -2.06 31.13
C VAL A 330 34.23 -1.18 32.27
N GLN A 331 34.73 0.04 32.28
CA GLN A 331 34.36 1.09 33.22
C GLN A 331 34.38 2.45 32.52
N TRP A 332 33.53 3.37 32.96
CA TRP A 332 33.49 4.72 32.43
C TRP A 332 33.08 5.74 33.49
N GLU A 333 33.35 6.99 33.20
CA GLU A 333 32.93 8.14 33.97
C GLU A 333 31.76 8.81 33.27
N CYS A 334 30.68 9.03 34.01
CA CYS A 334 29.64 9.98 33.66
C CYS A 334 30.00 11.33 34.25
N VAL A 335 29.79 12.41 33.49
CA VAL A 335 30.11 13.79 33.87
C VAL A 335 28.95 14.72 33.51
N ASN A 336 28.81 15.80 34.27
CA ASN A 336 27.96 16.95 33.94
C ASN A 336 28.63 17.97 33.03
#